data_AF-S0FSN4-F1
#
_entry.id   AF-S0FSN4-F1
#
_cell.length_a   1.000
_cell.length_b   1.000
_cell.length_c   1.000
_cell.angle_alpha   90.00
_cell.angle_beta   90.00
_cell.angle_gamma   90.00
#
_symmetry.space_group_name_H-M   'P 1'
#
loop_
_entity.id
_entity.type
_entity.pdbx_description
1 polymer ?
#
loop_
_entity_poly.entity_id
_entity_poly.type
_entity_poly.pdbx_seq_one_letter_code
_entity_poly.pdbx_strand_id
1 'polypeptide(L)'
;MVTVDKKHVSTLLLVEAYSEKHKTEEKVAFFHKKYNKNFDEFEKMMRADEENFTQYDDYMEWKAYRRYLDNIDLRIKDLRNGSIQFT
;
A
#
# COMPACT_ATOMS: atom_id res chain seq x y z
N MET A 1 -6.09 -29.33 -21.42
CA MET A 1 -6.97 -28.46 -20.62
C MET A 1 -6.31 -28.27 -19.27
N VAL A 2 -5.91 -27.04 -18.93
CA VAL A 2 -5.37 -26.75 -17.59
C VAL A 2 -6.56 -26.58 -16.66
N THR A 3 -6.85 -27.57 -15.82
CA THR A 3 -7.85 -27.46 -14.76
C THR A 3 -7.22 -26.66 -13.62
N VAL A 4 -7.49 -25.35 -13.58
CA VAL A 4 -7.00 -24.50 -12.51
C VAL A 4 -7.87 -24.71 -11.28
N ASP A 5 -7.29 -25.27 -10.22
CA ASP A 5 -7.97 -25.47 -8.94
C ASP A 5 -8.20 -24.12 -8.25
N LYS A 6 -9.37 -23.93 -7.63
CA LYS A 6 -9.76 -22.68 -6.96
C LYS A 6 -8.77 -22.28 -5.86
N LYS A 7 -8.12 -23.24 -5.20
CA LYS A 7 -7.07 -22.97 -4.22
C LYS A 7 -5.80 -22.45 -4.88
N HIS A 8 -5.46 -22.95 -6.07
CA HIS A 8 -4.29 -22.49 -6.80
C HIS A 8 -4.44 -21.02 -7.24
N VAL A 9 -5.63 -20.63 -7.73
CA VAL A 9 -5.94 -19.23 -8.05
C VAL A 9 -5.87 -18.35 -6.80
N SER A 10 -6.47 -18.80 -5.69
CA SER A 10 -6.48 -18.04 -4.44
C SER A 10 -5.06 -17.82 -3.90
N THR A 11 -4.20 -18.84 -3.98
CA THR A 11 -2.79 -18.73 -3.60
C THR A 11 -2.03 -17.76 -4.49
N LEU A 12 -2.24 -17.79 -5.81
CA LEU A 12 -1.63 -16.83 -6.74
C LEU A 12 -2.03 -15.39 -6.40
N LEU A 13 -3.33 -15.13 -6.20
CA LEU A 13 -3.84 -13.82 -5.83
C LEU A 13 -3.28 -13.32 -4.49
N LEU A 14 -3.10 -14.22 -3.52
CA LEU A 14 -2.45 -13.89 -2.25
C LEU A 14 -0.98 -13.50 -2.46
N VAL A 15 -0.23 -14.29 -3.25
CA VAL A 15 1.17 -14.01 -3.55
C VAL A 15 1.32 -12.66 -4.27
N GLU A 16 0.45 -12.36 -5.24
CA GLU A 16 0.42 -11.05 -5.90
C GLU A 16 0.15 -9.93 -4.89
N ALA A 17 -0.88 -10.06 -4.06
CA ALA A 17 -1.22 -9.06 -3.05
C ALA A 17 -0.07 -8.84 -2.05
N TYR A 18 0.64 -9.89 -1.61
CA TYR A 18 1.82 -9.75 -0.76
C TYR A 18 2.99 -9.07 -1.50
N SER A 19 3.20 -9.36 -2.78
CA SER A 19 4.23 -8.67 -3.58
C SER A 19 3.91 -7.18 -3.74
N GLU A 20 2.66 -6.83 -4.01
CA GLU A 20 2.19 -5.44 -4.07
C GLU A 20 2.33 -4.73 -2.72
N LYS A 21 2.00 -5.42 -1.63
CA LYS A 21 2.22 -4.92 -0.26
C LYS A 21 3.68 -4.58 -0.03
N HIS A 22 4.58 -5.52 -0.32
CA HIS A 22 6.01 -5.34 -0.09
C HIS A 22 6.58 -4.14 -0.88
N LYS A 23 6.25 -4.04 -2.18
CA LYS A 23 6.66 -2.90 -3.01
C LYS A 23 6.18 -1.57 -2.45
N THR A 24 4.95 -1.54 -1.92
CA THR A 24 4.36 -0.34 -1.34
C THR A 24 4.99 0.00 0.01
N GLU A 25 5.29 -0.99 0.84
CA GLU A 25 6.04 -0.82 2.10
C GLU A 25 7.44 -0.26 1.83
N GLU A 26 8.13 -0.72 0.77
CA GLU A 26 9.41 -0.18 0.35
C GLU A 26 9.30 1.30 -0.07
N LYS A 27 8.25 1.67 -0.81
CA LYS A 27 7.97 3.08 -1.16
C LYS A 27 7.75 3.95 0.07
N VAL A 28 6.94 3.49 1.03
CA VAL A 28 6.73 4.19 2.31
C VAL A 28 8.04 4.30 3.09
N ALA A 29 8.86 3.25 3.11
CA ALA A 29 10.17 3.25 3.76
C ALA A 29 11.16 4.21 3.08
N PHE A 30 11.08 4.35 1.75
CA PHE A 30 11.86 5.33 0.99
C PHE A 30 11.52 6.75 1.42
N PHE A 31 10.24 7.10 1.58
CA PHE A 31 9.84 8.41 2.09
C PHE A 31 10.29 8.65 3.53
N HIS A 32 10.15 7.64 4.40
CA HIS A 32 10.69 7.71 5.75
C HIS A 32 12.20 7.99 5.76
N LYS A 33 12.98 7.37 4.87
CA LYS A 33 14.42 7.63 4.72
C LYS A 33 14.71 9.00 4.10
N LYS A 34 13.95 9.42 3.10
CA LYS A 34 14.10 10.71 2.38
C LYS A 34 13.92 11.89 3.34
N TYR A 35 12.89 11.83 4.18
CA TYR A 35 12.58 12.92 5.13
C TYR A 35 13.13 12.70 6.53
N ASN A 36 13.60 11.48 6.83
CA ASN A 36 14.06 11.05 8.15
C ASN A 36 13.08 11.41 9.29
N LYS A 37 11.79 11.42 8.96
CA LYS A 37 10.67 11.84 9.81
C LYS A 37 9.57 10.81 9.72
N ASN A 38 8.70 10.80 10.72
CA ASN A 38 7.45 10.05 10.62
C ASN A 38 6.44 10.79 9.74
N PHE A 39 5.49 10.06 9.16
CA PHE A 39 4.42 10.65 8.35
C PHE A 39 3.69 11.79 9.07
N ASP A 40 3.40 11.62 10.37
CA ASP A 40 2.74 12.65 11.19
C ASP A 40 3.60 13.91 11.37
N GLU A 41 4.90 13.73 11.56
CA GLU A 41 5.85 14.85 11.68
C GLU A 41 6.06 15.56 10.34
N PHE A 42 6.07 14.80 9.24
CA PHE A 42 6.14 15.35 7.90
C PHE A 42 4.86 16.11 7.54
N GLU A 43 3.68 15.60 7.91
CA GLU A 43 2.41 16.32 7.72
C GLU A 43 2.38 17.63 8.51
N LYS A 44 2.83 17.62 9.78
CA LYS A 44 2.92 18.84 10.59
C LYS A 44 3.90 19.86 10.02
N MET A 45 5.06 19.38 9.55
CA MET A 45 6.06 20.24 8.89
C MET A 45 5.48 20.84 7.62
N MET A 46 4.88 20.04 6.74
CA MET A 46 4.32 20.48 5.47
C MET A 46 3.18 21.50 5.66
N ARG A 47 2.39 21.40 6.73
CA ARG A 47 1.35 22.40 7.06
C ARG A 47 1.91 23.69 7.68
N ALA A 48 3.11 23.67 8.25
CA ALA A 48 3.73 24.80 8.92
C ALA A 48 4.71 25.57 8.02
N ASP A 49 5.29 24.90 7.02
CA ASP A 49 6.20 25.49 6.04
C ASP A 49 5.45 26.20 4.89
N GLU A 50 6.14 27.09 4.20
CA GLU A 50 5.61 27.84 3.05
C GLU A 50 5.30 26.87 1.89
N GLU A 51 4.18 27.05 1.18
CA GLU A 51 3.59 26.10 0.22
C GLU A 51 4.61 25.49 -0.77
N ASN A 52 5.22 24.36 -0.38
CA ASN A 52 6.15 23.64 -1.22
C ASN A 52 5.41 22.53 -1.98
N PHE A 53 5.02 22.83 -3.22
CA PHE A 53 4.28 21.90 -4.09
C PHE A 53 4.96 20.54 -4.24
N THR A 54 6.30 20.49 -4.25
CA THR A 54 7.05 19.23 -4.32
C THR A 54 6.86 18.40 -3.05
N GLN A 55 6.95 19.02 -1.88
CA GLN A 55 6.69 18.31 -0.61
C GLN A 55 5.22 17.88 -0.48
N TYR A 56 4.29 18.66 -1.02
CA TYR A 56 2.88 18.29 -1.03
C TYR A 56 2.60 17.08 -1.93
N ASP A 57 3.25 17.03 -3.10
CA ASP A 57 3.15 15.88 -4.02
C ASP A 57 3.71 14.61 -3.36
N ASP A 58 4.90 14.72 -2.75
CA ASP A 58 5.51 13.64 -1.96
C ASP A 58 4.62 13.21 -0.77
N TYR A 59 3.96 14.17 -0.09
CA TYR A 59 3.00 13.89 1.00
C TYR A 59 1.76 13.14 0.49
N MET A 60 1.18 13.60 -0.63
CA MET A 60 0.02 12.97 -1.24
C MET A 60 0.34 11.55 -1.70
N GLU A 61 1.50 11.35 -2.31
CA GLU A 61 1.97 10.04 -2.74
C GLU A 61 2.16 9.10 -1.52
N TRP A 62 2.81 9.58 -0.46
CA TRP A 62 3.02 8.80 0.76
C TRP A 62 1.69 8.43 1.45
N LYS A 63 0.75 9.38 1.51
CA LYS A 63 -0.60 9.15 2.04
C LYS A 63 -1.38 8.13 1.20
N ALA A 64 -1.27 8.22 -0.12
CA ALA A 64 -1.89 7.27 -1.03
C ALA A 64 -1.33 5.86 -0.82
N TYR A 65 -0.01 5.70 -0.71
CA TYR A 65 0.61 4.40 -0.43
C TYR A 65 0.18 3.81 0.92
N ARG A 66 0.05 4.62 1.98
CA ARG A 66 -0.51 4.13 3.25
C ARG A 66 -1.93 3.60 3.11
N ARG A 67 -2.78 4.32 2.38
CA ARG A 67 -4.16 3.89 2.10
C ARG A 67 -4.18 2.64 1.22
N TYR A 68 -3.26 2.55 0.27
CA TYR A 68 -3.12 1.37 -0.58
C TYR A 68 -2.71 0.14 0.22
N LEU A 69 -1.79 0.28 1.19
CA LEU A 69 -1.43 -0.80 2.10
C LEU A 69 -2.61 -1.31 2.92
N ASP A 70 -3.44 -0.41 3.46
CA ASP A 70 -4.64 -0.77 4.19
C ASP A 70 -5.63 -1.55 3.30
N ASN A 71 -5.80 -1.10 2.05
CA ASN A 71 -6.64 -1.79 1.09
C ASN A 71 -6.11 -3.17 0.69
N ILE A 72 -4.80 -3.30 0.49
CA ILE A 72 -4.16 -4.59 0.22
C ILE A 72 -4.32 -5.52 1.41
N ASP A 73 -4.16 -5.02 2.64
CA ASP A 73 -4.33 -5.85 3.85
C ASP A 73 -5.78 -6.35 3.99
N LEU A 74 -6.76 -5.49 3.72
CA LEU A 74 -8.18 -5.88 3.61
C LEU A 74 -8.38 -6.92 2.52
N ARG A 75 -7.80 -6.73 1.33
CA ARG A 75 -7.89 -7.69 0.21
C ARG A 75 -7.26 -9.04 0.58
N ILE A 76 -6.10 -9.06 1.25
CA ILE A 76 -5.47 -10.28 1.76
C ILE A 76 -6.37 -10.97 2.78
N LYS A 77 -6.99 -10.21 3.69
CA LYS A 77 -7.91 -10.73 4.70
C LYS A 77 -9.16 -11.35 4.06
N ASP A 78 -9.73 -10.70 3.05
CA ASP A 78 -10.88 -11.21 2.28
C ASP A 78 -10.53 -12.48 1.50
N LEU A 79 -9.40 -12.47 0.79
CA LEU A 79 -8.86 -13.65 0.09
C LEU A 79 -8.63 -14.82 1.05
N ARG A 80 -8.14 -14.55 2.27
CA ARG A 80 -7.88 -15.57 3.29
C ARG A 80 -9.16 -16.12 3.93
N ASN A 81 -10.18 -15.27 4.11
CA ASN A 81 -11.48 -15.68 4.64
C ASN A 81 -12.35 -16.41 3.60
N GLY A 82 -11.91 -16.48 2.33
CA GLY A 82 -12.63 -17.17 1.27
C GLY A 82 -13.84 -16.41 0.73
N SER A 83 -14.03 -15.15 1.12
CA SER A 83 -15.05 -14.23 0.63
C SER A 83 -14.64 -13.60 -0.72
N ILE A 84 -14.14 -14.43 -1.64
CA ILE A 84 -13.91 -14.03 -3.02
C ILE A 84 -15.28 -14.00 -3.71
N GLN A 85 -15.98 -12.88 -3.58
CA GLN A 85 -17.13 -12.59 -4.43
C GLN A 85 -16.59 -12.21 -5.81
N PHE A 86 -16.68 -13.13 -6.75
CA PHE A 86 -16.59 -12.80 -8.17
C PHE A 86 -17.88 -12.02 -8.50
N THR A 87 -17.77 -10.70 -8.64
CA THR A 87 -18.78 -9.89 -9.35
C THR A 87 -18.46 -9.90 -10.83
#